data_AF-A0A7W1TXM7-F1
#
_entry.id   AF-A0A7W1TXM7-F1
#
_cell.length_a   1.000
_cell.length_b   1.000
_cell.length_c   1.000
_cell.angle_alpha   90.00
_cell.angle_beta   90.00
_cell.angle_gamma   90.00
#
_symmetry.space_group_name_H-M   'P 1'
#
loop_
_entity.id
_entity.type
_entity.pdbx_description
1 polymer ?
#
loop_
_entity_poly.entity_id
_entity_poly.type
_entity_poly.pdbx_seq_one_letter_code
_entity_poly.pdbx_strand_id
1 'polypeptide(L)'
;AQFHPRRYCLALAGAIPGDGSHVFERTRALDIDESGGSPVLRTDGGNVKAGDVVVATLLPFVDLGGFFAKAHPVSSYALAARIDGEIPEGMYLGADSPTRSVRPVDLDGELGLILGGESHKVGQGGDTEQYYASLESWARSTFPVRSIDWRWSAHDYVPVDSVPYVGRSPRSQRVHVATGFKKWGMTNGTAAGMILSDILLGRENPWSEVFDATRVAASSSAKEFVKENVNVGKRFVKDHVARLKAPPADTLTPGQGGLVDLEGDEVAAFRHPDGTLQAVSAICTHLGCVVQWNPAETTWDCPCHGSRFACDGQVLYGPATADLAPVSASEPLPPTKGDTG
;
A
#
# COMPACT_ATOMS: atom_id res chain seq x y z
N ALA A 1 21.93 -8.69 8.51
CA ALA A 1 22.46 -7.33 8.28
C ALA A 1 21.38 -6.31 8.60
N GLN A 2 21.73 -5.21 9.27
CA GLN A 2 20.82 -4.11 9.58
C GLN A 2 21.33 -2.86 8.86
N PHE A 3 20.45 -2.16 8.16
CA PHE A 3 20.79 -0.90 7.47
C PHE A 3 19.56 0.00 7.40
N HIS A 4 19.79 1.27 7.06
CA HIS A 4 18.71 2.23 6.85
C HIS A 4 18.17 2.09 5.41
N PRO A 5 16.93 1.62 5.20
CA PRO A 5 16.42 1.30 3.87
C PRO A 5 16.40 2.50 2.92
N ARG A 6 15.94 3.67 3.38
CA ARG A 6 15.99 4.91 2.57
C ARG A 6 17.40 5.30 2.14
N ARG A 7 18.38 5.32 3.05
CA ARG A 7 19.78 5.66 2.72
C ARG A 7 20.36 4.67 1.71
N TYR A 8 20.06 3.38 1.88
CA TYR A 8 20.45 2.34 0.93
C TYR A 8 19.87 2.58 -0.46
N CYS A 9 18.55 2.78 -0.59
CA CYS A 9 17.92 3.04 -1.89
C CYS A 9 18.41 4.34 -2.54
N LEU A 10 18.64 5.41 -1.76
CA LEU A 10 19.21 6.66 -2.29
C LEU A 10 20.63 6.47 -2.81
N ALA A 11 21.46 5.68 -2.12
CA ALA A 11 22.80 5.37 -2.59
C ALA A 11 22.76 4.56 -3.90
N LEU A 12 21.85 3.59 -4.02
CA LEU A 12 21.64 2.85 -5.27
C LEU A 12 21.18 3.77 -6.42
N ALA A 13 20.24 4.68 -6.15
CA ALA A 13 19.78 5.64 -7.15
C ALA A 13 20.90 6.58 -7.60
N GLY A 14 21.72 7.07 -6.65
CA GLY A 14 22.88 7.92 -6.95
C GLY A 14 24.02 7.21 -7.67
N ALA A 15 24.04 5.88 -7.68
CA ALA A 15 25.02 5.08 -8.42
C ALA A 15 24.65 4.88 -9.90
N ILE A 16 23.47 5.35 -10.34
CA ILE A 16 23.06 5.29 -11.74
C ILE A 16 23.90 6.31 -12.54
N PRO A 17 24.64 5.88 -13.58
CA PRO A 17 25.74 6.67 -14.15
C PRO A 17 25.30 7.88 -15.00
N GLY A 18 24.02 7.99 -15.38
CA GLY A 18 23.54 9.07 -16.26
C GLY A 18 23.86 8.87 -17.75
N ASP A 19 24.77 7.94 -18.10
CA ASP A 19 25.15 7.57 -19.47
C ASP A 19 24.07 6.71 -20.17
N GLY A 20 22.88 7.29 -20.37
CA GLY A 20 21.71 6.60 -20.94
C GLY A 20 20.89 5.82 -19.92
N SER A 21 21.26 5.87 -18.64
CA SER A 21 20.47 5.34 -17.51
C SER A 21 19.99 6.50 -16.64
N HIS A 22 18.69 6.61 -16.41
CA HIS A 22 18.06 7.78 -15.80
C HIS A 22 17.04 7.38 -14.74
N VAL A 23 16.85 8.27 -13.75
CA VAL A 23 15.77 8.19 -12.77
C VAL A 23 14.82 9.35 -13.03
N PHE A 24 13.54 9.04 -13.23
CA PHE A 24 12.47 10.03 -13.39
C PHE A 24 11.58 10.00 -12.15
N GLU A 25 11.65 11.06 -11.35
CA GLU A 25 10.76 11.26 -10.20
C GLU A 25 9.52 12.07 -10.60
N ARG A 26 8.44 11.95 -9.84
CA ARG A 26 7.15 12.63 -10.13
C ARG A 26 6.66 12.33 -11.57
N THR A 27 6.86 11.10 -12.01
CA THR A 27 6.39 10.60 -13.30
C THR A 27 5.67 9.28 -13.05
N ARG A 28 4.34 9.31 -13.08
CA ARG A 28 3.53 8.14 -12.79
C ARG A 28 3.34 7.32 -14.06
N ALA A 29 3.69 6.04 -14.00
CA ALA A 29 3.29 5.07 -15.01
C ALA A 29 1.78 4.82 -14.94
N LEU A 30 1.12 4.89 -16.09
CA LEU A 30 -0.35 4.80 -16.21
C LEU A 30 -0.78 3.52 -16.92
N ASP A 31 -0.03 3.09 -17.93
CA ASP A 31 -0.40 1.96 -18.79
C ASP A 31 0.83 1.39 -19.53
N ILE A 32 0.74 0.15 -20.01
CA ILE A 32 1.76 -0.51 -20.85
C ILE A 32 1.08 -1.10 -22.08
N ASP A 33 1.43 -0.58 -23.26
CA ASP A 33 0.93 -1.09 -24.54
C ASP A 33 1.98 -1.97 -25.23
N GLU A 34 1.68 -3.25 -25.43
CA GLU A 34 2.54 -4.21 -26.14
C GLU A 34 2.05 -4.52 -27.57
N SER A 35 0.98 -3.90 -28.05
CA SER A 35 0.34 -4.22 -29.34
C SER A 35 1.26 -4.00 -30.56
N GLY A 36 2.21 -3.06 -30.45
CA GLY A 36 3.21 -2.74 -31.48
C GLY A 36 4.51 -3.56 -31.40
N GLY A 37 4.55 -4.63 -30.60
CA GLY A 37 5.68 -5.54 -30.45
C GLY A 37 6.80 -5.06 -29.50
N SER A 38 7.13 -3.76 -29.49
CA SER A 38 7.95 -3.17 -28.42
C SER A 38 7.04 -2.46 -27.41
N PRO A 39 7.16 -2.75 -26.10
CA PRO A 39 6.36 -2.09 -25.08
C PRO A 39 6.47 -0.57 -25.12
N VAL A 40 5.33 0.10 -24.99
CA VAL A 40 5.23 1.55 -24.78
C VAL A 40 4.63 1.79 -23.40
N LEU A 41 5.44 2.31 -22.49
CA LEU A 41 5.01 2.77 -21.17
C LEU A 41 4.41 4.17 -21.32
N ARG A 42 3.13 4.33 -20.98
CA ARG A 42 2.46 5.62 -20.90
C ARG A 42 2.61 6.19 -19.50
N THR A 43 2.93 7.47 -19.40
CA THR A 43 3.06 8.19 -18.14
C THR A 43 2.29 9.51 -18.18
N ASP A 44 2.14 10.16 -17.03
CA ASP A 44 1.62 11.52 -16.92
C ASP A 44 2.56 12.59 -17.50
N GLY A 45 3.83 12.26 -17.74
CA GLY A 45 4.85 13.13 -18.33
C GLY A 45 5.21 12.83 -19.79
N GLY A 46 4.58 11.83 -20.42
CA GLY A 46 4.87 11.39 -21.79
C GLY A 46 4.99 9.87 -21.94
N ASN A 47 5.44 9.43 -23.12
CA ASN A 47 5.53 7.99 -23.43
C ASN A 47 7.00 7.56 -23.56
N VAL A 48 7.31 6.37 -23.04
CA VAL A 48 8.63 5.74 -23.15
C VAL A 48 8.49 4.43 -23.91
N LYS A 49 9.22 4.29 -25.02
CA LYS A 49 9.33 3.03 -25.75
C LYS A 49 10.56 2.27 -25.24
N ALA A 50 10.38 0.99 -24.89
CA ALA A 50 11.45 0.17 -24.35
C ALA A 50 11.55 -1.19 -25.06
N GLY A 51 12.73 -1.82 -24.95
CA GLY A 51 12.93 -3.21 -25.36
C GLY A 51 12.20 -4.17 -24.42
N ASP A 52 12.37 -3.94 -23.11
CA ASP A 52 11.74 -4.66 -22.00
C ASP A 52 11.26 -3.65 -20.95
N VAL A 53 10.25 -4.03 -20.17
CA VAL A 53 9.70 -3.26 -19.04
C VAL A 53 9.70 -4.13 -17.79
N VAL A 54 10.17 -3.60 -16.67
CA VAL A 54 10.07 -4.25 -15.35
C VAL A 54 9.06 -3.50 -14.49
N VAL A 55 8.03 -4.20 -14.02
CA VAL A 55 7.01 -3.69 -13.11
C VAL A 55 7.32 -4.14 -11.68
N ALA A 56 7.85 -3.22 -10.87
CA ALA A 56 8.24 -3.46 -9.48
C ALA A 56 7.46 -2.54 -8.50
N THR A 57 6.14 -2.47 -8.64
CA THR A 57 5.26 -1.49 -7.98
C THR A 57 4.50 -2.06 -6.78
N LEU A 58 5.10 -2.98 -6.02
CA LEU A 58 4.48 -3.82 -4.97
C LEU A 58 3.40 -4.80 -5.49
N LEU A 59 2.37 -4.27 -6.15
CA LEU A 59 1.42 -4.99 -7.00
C LEU A 59 1.41 -4.31 -8.38
N PRO A 60 1.38 -5.04 -9.50
CA PRO A 60 1.32 -4.44 -10.83
C PRO A 60 0.13 -3.48 -10.98
N PHE A 61 0.40 -2.29 -11.53
CA PHE A 61 -0.61 -1.25 -11.77
C PHE A 61 -1.46 -1.50 -13.04
N VAL A 62 -1.11 -2.53 -13.80
CA VAL A 62 -1.80 -3.03 -15.00
C VAL A 62 -2.05 -4.53 -14.85
N ASP A 63 -3.11 -5.05 -15.48
CA ASP A 63 -3.42 -6.48 -15.44
C ASP A 63 -2.51 -7.29 -16.38
N LEU A 64 -1.31 -7.62 -15.88
CA LEU A 64 -0.30 -8.35 -16.64
C LEU A 64 -0.32 -9.87 -16.38
N GLY A 65 -1.28 -10.38 -15.62
CA GLY A 65 -1.25 -11.80 -15.23
C GLY A 65 -2.14 -12.19 -14.06
N GLY A 66 -3.13 -11.36 -13.71
CA GLY A 66 -4.03 -11.62 -12.58
C GLY A 66 -3.32 -11.62 -11.23
N PHE A 67 -2.22 -10.87 -11.05
CA PHE A 67 -1.49 -10.82 -9.78
C PHE A 67 -2.34 -10.30 -8.63
N PHE A 68 -3.32 -9.45 -8.92
CA PHE A 68 -4.33 -8.99 -7.95
C PHE A 68 -5.14 -10.14 -7.34
N ALA A 69 -5.26 -11.29 -8.03
CA ALA A 69 -5.92 -12.50 -7.53
C ALA A 69 -4.95 -13.46 -6.83
N LYS A 70 -3.63 -13.27 -7.00
CA LYS A 70 -2.56 -14.15 -6.50
C LYS A 70 -1.84 -13.60 -5.27
N ALA A 71 -2.02 -12.33 -4.94
CA ALA A 71 -1.44 -11.71 -3.77
C ALA A 71 -2.47 -10.77 -3.11
N HIS A 72 -2.47 -10.71 -1.78
CA HIS A 72 -3.39 -9.86 -1.03
C HIS A 72 -2.63 -8.80 -0.23
N PRO A 73 -3.22 -7.60 -0.06
CA PRO A 73 -2.58 -6.50 0.65
C PRO A 73 -2.70 -6.67 2.17
N VAL A 74 -1.63 -6.35 2.89
CA VAL A 74 -1.56 -6.37 4.35
C VAL A 74 -0.93 -5.07 4.83
N SER A 75 -1.55 -4.45 5.84
CA SER A 75 -0.98 -3.32 6.58
C SER A 75 -0.24 -3.82 7.83
N SER A 76 0.75 -3.07 8.28
CA SER A 76 1.48 -3.27 9.54
C SER A 76 1.92 -1.92 10.10
N TYR A 77 2.04 -1.82 11.42
CA TYR A 77 2.33 -0.57 12.13
C TYR A 77 3.70 -0.64 12.76
N ALA A 78 4.31 0.54 12.90
CA ALA A 78 5.58 0.72 13.57
C ALA A 78 5.60 1.99 14.42
N LEU A 79 6.39 1.94 15.49
CA LEU A 79 6.70 3.05 16.38
C LEU A 79 8.22 3.24 16.42
N ALA A 80 8.67 4.50 16.54
CA ALA A 80 10.02 4.81 16.99
C ALA A 80 9.94 5.38 18.42
N ALA A 81 10.65 4.74 19.34
CA ALA A 81 10.56 5.00 20.77
C ALA A 81 11.93 5.27 21.39
N ARG A 82 12.00 6.25 22.29
CA ARG A 82 13.13 6.42 23.21
C ARG A 82 12.93 5.56 24.45
N ILE A 83 13.97 4.86 24.87
CA ILE A 83 13.92 3.88 25.95
C ILE A 83 14.87 4.31 27.08
N ASP A 84 14.41 4.27 28.32
CA ASP A 84 15.23 4.50 29.50
C ASP A 84 15.93 3.21 29.94
N GLY A 85 17.21 3.06 29.59
CA GLY A 85 18.02 1.93 30.04
C GLY A 85 18.65 1.16 28.88
N GLU A 86 18.86 -0.13 29.07
CA GLU A 86 19.56 -0.96 28.10
C GLU A 86 18.69 -1.23 26.85
N ILE A 87 19.30 -1.05 25.68
CA ILE A 87 18.68 -1.30 24.38
C ILE A 87 19.26 -2.57 23.79
N PRO A 88 18.41 -3.51 23.32
CA PRO A 88 18.89 -4.70 22.62
C PRO A 88 19.77 -4.35 21.40
N GLU A 89 20.91 -5.02 21.27
CA GLU A 89 21.85 -4.77 20.16
C GLU A 89 21.36 -5.30 18.81
N GLY A 90 20.50 -6.32 18.83
CA GLY A 90 20.06 -7.05 17.64
C GLY A 90 18.70 -6.64 17.07
N MET A 91 18.39 -7.20 15.91
CA MET A 91 17.02 -7.21 15.35
C MET A 91 16.34 -8.53 15.71
N TYR A 92 15.15 -8.45 16.27
CA TYR A 92 14.38 -9.60 16.76
C TYR A 92 12.99 -9.62 16.13
N LEU A 93 12.49 -10.84 15.93
CA LEU A 93 11.12 -11.13 15.54
C LEU A 93 10.54 -12.13 16.54
N GLY A 94 9.45 -11.77 17.19
CA GLY A 94 8.77 -12.61 18.18
C GLY A 94 8.11 -13.81 17.52
N ALA A 95 8.12 -14.95 18.23
CA ALA A 95 7.42 -16.18 17.82
C ALA A 95 5.93 -16.15 18.19
N ASP A 96 5.53 -15.22 19.06
CA ASP A 96 4.17 -15.11 19.56
C ASP A 96 3.20 -14.51 18.55
N SER A 97 1.90 -14.65 18.84
CA SER A 97 0.82 -13.99 18.14
C SER A 97 0.15 -12.98 19.09
N PRO A 98 0.03 -11.69 18.71
CA PRO A 98 0.47 -11.09 17.45
C PRO A 98 2.01 -11.01 17.34
N THR A 99 2.52 -11.19 16.12
CA THR A 99 3.96 -11.07 15.84
C THR A 99 4.45 -9.65 16.08
N ARG A 100 5.60 -9.54 16.74
CA ARG A 100 6.28 -8.28 17.05
C ARG A 100 7.70 -8.28 16.52
N SER A 101 8.19 -7.13 16.06
CA SER A 101 9.60 -6.94 15.74
C SER A 101 10.20 -5.80 16.55
N VAL A 102 11.48 -5.94 16.88
CA VAL A 102 12.26 -4.95 17.61
C VAL A 102 13.60 -4.80 16.90
N ARG A 103 14.04 -3.55 16.71
CA ARG A 103 15.43 -3.28 16.32
C ARG A 103 15.92 -1.96 16.90
N PRO A 104 17.21 -1.83 17.20
CA PRO A 104 17.78 -0.54 17.57
C PRO A 104 17.75 0.44 16.40
N VAL A 105 17.66 1.73 16.71
CA VAL A 105 17.73 2.83 15.76
C VAL A 105 18.42 4.02 16.41
N ASP A 106 19.15 4.81 15.62
CA ASP A 106 19.66 6.13 16.05
C ASP A 106 18.56 7.17 15.85
N LEU A 107 18.14 7.83 16.94
CA LEU A 107 17.16 8.91 16.98
C LEU A 107 17.86 10.22 17.37
N ASP A 108 18.56 10.78 16.38
CA ASP A 108 19.31 12.04 16.48
C ASP A 108 20.47 11.95 17.49
N GLY A 109 21.26 10.88 17.38
CA GLY A 109 22.43 10.63 18.23
C GLY A 109 22.12 9.97 19.57
N GLU A 110 20.85 9.72 19.87
CA GLU A 110 20.43 8.87 20.97
C GLU A 110 19.95 7.52 20.44
N LEU A 111 20.37 6.43 21.07
CA LEU A 111 19.90 5.10 20.71
C LEU A 111 18.45 4.92 21.19
N GLY A 112 17.59 4.41 20.31
CA GLY A 112 16.20 4.07 20.57
C GLY A 112 15.79 2.76 19.92
N LEU A 113 14.49 2.48 19.88
CA LEU A 113 13.92 1.29 19.26
C LEU A 113 12.93 1.63 18.15
N ILE A 114 13.00 0.86 17.05
CA ILE A 114 11.86 0.68 16.16
C ILE A 114 11.15 -0.60 16.56
N LEU A 115 9.86 -0.47 16.80
CA LEU A 115 8.96 -1.51 17.27
C LEU A 115 7.90 -1.72 16.20
N GLY A 116 7.73 -2.93 15.69
CA GLY A 116 6.80 -3.25 14.61
C GLY A 116 5.79 -4.33 14.98
N GLY A 117 4.59 -4.30 14.40
CA GLY A 117 3.58 -5.34 14.60
C GLY A 117 2.20 -4.98 14.05
N GLU A 118 1.17 -5.55 14.67
CA GLU A 118 -0.24 -5.25 14.43
C GLU A 118 -0.68 -5.35 12.96
N SER A 119 -0.68 -6.56 12.41
CA SER A 119 -1.02 -6.73 11.00
C SER A 119 -2.50 -6.98 10.77
N HIS A 120 -3.06 -6.38 9.72
CA HIS A 120 -4.40 -6.68 9.24
C HIS A 120 -4.48 -6.53 7.72
N LYS A 121 -5.56 -7.05 7.11
CA LYS A 121 -5.83 -6.80 5.68
C LYS A 121 -6.18 -5.32 5.48
N VAL A 122 -5.60 -4.71 4.45
CA VAL A 122 -5.86 -3.30 4.11
C VAL A 122 -7.36 -3.05 3.95
N GLY A 123 -7.86 -1.92 4.47
CA GLY A 123 -9.29 -1.57 4.47
C GLY A 123 -10.21 -2.50 5.26
N GLN A 124 -9.67 -3.45 6.04
CA GLN A 124 -10.46 -4.43 6.79
C GLN A 124 -10.09 -4.47 8.28
N GLY A 125 -9.35 -3.47 8.77
CA GLY A 125 -8.87 -3.39 10.16
C GLY A 125 -9.85 -2.78 11.17
N GLY A 126 -10.97 -2.21 10.72
CA GLY A 126 -11.88 -1.47 11.60
C GLY A 126 -11.24 -0.14 12.04
N ASP A 127 -11.28 0.14 13.34
CA ASP A 127 -10.68 1.34 13.92
C ASP A 127 -9.15 1.19 13.97
N THR A 128 -8.47 1.77 12.97
CA THR A 128 -7.04 1.56 12.76
C THR A 128 -6.15 2.21 13.82
N GLU A 129 -6.66 3.20 14.57
CA GLU A 129 -5.92 3.82 15.68
C GLU A 129 -5.67 2.81 16.82
N GLN A 130 -6.53 1.79 16.96
CA GLN A 130 -6.34 0.74 17.96
C GLN A 130 -5.07 -0.09 17.73
N TYR A 131 -4.58 -0.18 16.49
CA TYR A 131 -3.32 -0.87 16.22
C TYR A 131 -2.12 -0.08 16.75
N TYR A 132 -2.11 1.25 16.62
CA TYR A 132 -1.08 2.04 17.29
C TYR A 132 -1.17 1.93 18.81
N ALA A 133 -2.39 2.05 19.37
CA ALA A 133 -2.61 1.94 20.81
C ALA A 133 -2.17 0.57 21.37
N SER A 134 -2.50 -0.52 20.66
CA SER A 134 -2.09 -1.88 21.03
C SER A 134 -0.57 -2.06 20.97
N LEU A 135 0.07 -1.57 19.90
CA LEU A 135 1.52 -1.66 19.74
C LEU A 135 2.26 -0.85 20.80
N GLU A 136 1.77 0.35 21.13
CA GLU A 136 2.33 1.19 22.19
C GLU A 136 2.13 0.57 23.57
N SER A 137 0.94 0.02 23.86
CA SER A 137 0.67 -0.69 25.11
C SER A 137 1.65 -1.85 25.31
N TRP A 138 1.85 -2.65 24.26
CA TRP A 138 2.85 -3.72 24.27
C TRP A 138 4.28 -3.17 24.48
N ALA A 139 4.65 -2.12 23.76
CA ALA A 139 5.96 -1.47 23.88
C ALA A 139 6.26 -1.06 25.33
N ARG A 140 5.31 -0.37 25.97
CA ARG A 140 5.42 0.10 27.37
C ARG A 140 5.41 -1.03 28.39
N SER A 141 4.76 -2.16 28.07
CA SER A 141 4.79 -3.35 28.93
C SER A 141 6.11 -4.11 28.85
N THR A 142 6.85 -3.97 27.74
CA THR A 142 8.08 -4.72 27.46
C THR A 142 9.34 -3.91 27.77
N PHE A 143 9.29 -2.60 27.50
CA PHE A 143 10.42 -1.71 27.63
C PHE A 143 10.05 -0.48 28.48
N PRO A 144 11.02 0.10 29.20
CA PRO A 144 10.86 1.39 29.88
C PRO A 144 10.81 2.54 28.86
N VAL A 145 9.70 2.67 28.14
CA VAL A 145 9.51 3.67 27.08
C VAL A 145 9.39 5.06 27.69
N ARG A 146 10.35 5.93 27.37
CA ARG A 146 10.32 7.37 27.71
C ARG A 146 9.32 8.12 26.83
N SER A 147 9.45 7.97 25.52
CA SER A 147 8.59 8.65 24.54
C SER A 147 8.41 7.81 23.28
N ILE A 148 7.26 8.01 22.62
CA ILE A 148 7.03 7.59 21.24
C ILE A 148 7.18 8.85 20.39
N ASP A 149 8.26 8.93 19.62
CA ASP A 149 8.58 10.12 18.83
C ASP A 149 7.90 10.08 17.47
N TRP A 150 7.76 8.88 16.90
CA TRP A 150 7.18 8.67 15.58
C TRP A 150 6.32 7.42 15.54
N ARG A 151 5.31 7.45 14.67
CA ARG A 151 4.47 6.30 14.33
C ARG A 151 4.14 6.32 12.84
N TRP A 152 4.10 5.16 12.20
CA TRP A 152 3.72 5.03 10.79
C TRP A 152 3.22 3.62 10.48
N SER A 153 2.41 3.49 9.43
CA SER A 153 2.02 2.20 8.85
C SER A 153 2.68 1.97 7.49
N ALA A 154 2.76 0.71 7.09
CA ALA A 154 3.27 0.31 5.79
C ALA A 154 2.40 -0.81 5.21
N HIS A 155 2.31 -0.83 3.88
CA HIS A 155 1.62 -1.87 3.12
C HIS A 155 2.61 -2.79 2.43
N ASP A 156 2.28 -4.08 2.36
CA ASP A 156 2.93 -5.04 1.48
C ASP A 156 1.90 -6.06 0.96
N TYR A 157 2.31 -6.85 -0.03
CA TYR A 157 1.52 -7.88 -0.66
C TYR A 157 2.06 -9.25 -0.30
N VAL A 158 1.14 -10.13 0.10
CA VAL A 158 1.44 -11.51 0.48
C VAL A 158 0.92 -12.44 -0.62
N PRO A 159 1.82 -13.14 -1.34
CA PRO A 159 1.47 -14.20 -2.27
C PRO A 159 0.70 -15.33 -1.59
N VAL A 160 -0.24 -15.94 -2.30
CA VAL A 160 -1.03 -17.08 -1.80
C VAL A 160 -0.19 -18.30 -1.43
N ASP A 161 1.00 -18.43 -2.02
CA ASP A 161 1.97 -19.51 -1.78
C ASP A 161 3.19 -19.07 -0.94
N SER A 162 3.17 -17.84 -0.39
CA SER A 162 4.25 -17.26 0.41
C SER A 162 5.59 -17.00 -0.29
N VAL A 163 5.71 -17.20 -1.61
CA VAL A 163 6.95 -16.92 -2.36
C VAL A 163 6.71 -15.70 -3.27
N PRO A 164 7.65 -14.76 -3.41
CA PRO A 164 7.46 -13.64 -4.34
C PRO A 164 7.35 -14.11 -5.80
N TYR A 165 6.66 -13.35 -6.63
CA TYR A 165 6.62 -13.56 -8.08
C TYR A 165 7.65 -12.64 -8.73
N VAL A 166 8.66 -13.23 -9.37
CA VAL A 166 9.73 -12.52 -10.08
C VAL A 166 9.97 -13.17 -11.44
N GLY A 167 10.02 -12.37 -12.49
CA GLY A 167 10.34 -12.82 -13.84
C GLY A 167 9.31 -12.36 -14.85
N ARG A 168 9.25 -13.07 -15.98
CA ARG A 168 8.38 -12.70 -17.10
C ARG A 168 6.91 -12.76 -16.71
N SER A 169 6.15 -11.73 -17.06
CA SER A 169 4.72 -11.71 -16.80
C SER A 169 3.96 -12.71 -17.69
N PRO A 170 2.92 -13.40 -17.18
CA PRO A 170 2.11 -14.30 -18.00
C PRO A 170 1.60 -13.61 -19.28
N ARG A 171 1.73 -14.29 -20.42
CA ARG A 171 1.30 -13.80 -21.75
C ARG A 171 2.06 -12.60 -22.32
N SER A 172 3.08 -12.08 -21.62
CA SER A 172 3.99 -11.07 -22.16
C SER A 172 5.31 -11.71 -22.62
N GLN A 173 5.98 -11.11 -23.61
CA GLN A 173 7.34 -11.49 -24.00
C GLN A 173 8.39 -10.53 -23.44
N ARG A 174 8.00 -9.31 -23.05
CA ARG A 174 8.91 -8.18 -22.77
C ARG A 174 8.54 -7.42 -21.50
N VAL A 175 7.47 -7.79 -20.82
CA VAL A 175 7.11 -7.26 -19.52
C VAL A 175 7.43 -8.29 -18.45
N HIS A 176 8.18 -7.84 -17.46
CA HIS A 176 8.61 -8.62 -16.31
C HIS A 176 8.05 -7.97 -15.05
N VAL A 177 7.95 -8.74 -13.98
CA VAL A 177 7.36 -8.32 -12.72
C VAL A 177 8.27 -8.72 -11.55
N ALA A 178 8.24 -7.91 -10.50
CA ALA A 178 8.67 -8.31 -9.16
C ALA A 178 7.62 -7.84 -8.15
N THR A 179 6.90 -8.78 -7.53
CA THR A 179 5.72 -8.48 -6.72
C THR A 179 5.58 -9.46 -5.55
N GLY A 180 4.86 -9.02 -4.50
CA GLY A 180 4.48 -9.88 -3.39
C GLY A 180 5.65 -10.27 -2.48
N PHE A 181 6.41 -9.29 -1.98
CA PHE A 181 7.61 -9.56 -1.18
C PHE A 181 7.33 -10.02 0.25
N LYS A 182 6.06 -10.11 0.68
CA LYS A 182 5.63 -10.75 1.92
C LYS A 182 6.27 -10.15 3.19
N LYS A 183 6.48 -8.84 3.22
CA LYS A 183 7.13 -8.04 4.28
C LYS A 183 8.65 -8.20 4.34
N TRP A 184 9.25 -8.87 3.37
CA TRP A 184 10.69 -9.11 3.27
C TRP A 184 11.32 -8.39 2.07
N GLY A 185 10.81 -7.21 1.71
CA GLY A 185 11.23 -6.46 0.52
C GLY A 185 12.72 -6.11 0.47
N MET A 186 13.39 -5.94 1.62
CA MET A 186 14.84 -5.65 1.64
C MET A 186 15.69 -6.81 1.10
N THR A 187 15.34 -8.05 1.46
CA THR A 187 16.04 -9.25 0.98
C THR A 187 15.50 -9.67 -0.39
N ASN A 188 14.17 -9.75 -0.52
CA ASN A 188 13.52 -10.22 -1.73
C ASN A 188 13.66 -9.24 -2.91
N GLY A 189 13.76 -7.94 -2.65
CA GLY A 189 14.03 -6.94 -3.69
C GLY A 189 15.43 -7.09 -4.30
N THR A 190 16.43 -7.41 -3.48
CA THR A 190 17.79 -7.69 -3.97
C THR A 190 17.81 -8.98 -4.79
N ALA A 191 17.22 -10.07 -4.27
CA ALA A 191 17.10 -11.32 -5.00
C ALA A 191 16.35 -11.12 -6.33
N ALA A 192 15.26 -10.35 -6.33
CA ALA A 192 14.49 -10.04 -7.53
C ALA A 192 15.31 -9.26 -8.56
N GLY A 193 16.09 -8.26 -8.13
CA GLY A 193 16.99 -7.51 -9.01
C GLY A 193 18.04 -8.42 -9.68
N MET A 194 18.61 -9.35 -8.93
CA MET A 194 19.57 -10.33 -9.48
C MET A 194 18.91 -11.26 -10.51
N ILE A 195 17.76 -11.85 -10.16
CA ILE A 195 17.01 -12.74 -11.05
C ILE A 195 16.61 -12.02 -12.34
N LEU A 196 16.03 -10.82 -12.24
CA LEU A 196 15.60 -10.03 -13.40
C LEU A 196 16.78 -9.61 -14.27
N SER A 197 17.91 -9.23 -13.67
CA SER A 197 19.12 -8.91 -14.43
C SER A 197 19.61 -10.10 -15.23
N ASP A 198 19.63 -11.30 -14.65
CA ASP A 198 20.05 -12.50 -15.38
C ASP A 198 19.06 -12.86 -16.49
N ILE A 199 17.75 -12.79 -16.24
CA ILE A 199 16.71 -13.00 -17.26
C ILE A 199 16.90 -12.04 -18.44
N LEU A 200 17.08 -10.75 -18.18
CA LEU A 200 17.23 -9.72 -19.21
C LEU A 200 18.54 -9.84 -19.99
N LEU A 201 19.59 -10.37 -19.36
CA LEU A 201 20.89 -10.62 -19.99
C LEU A 201 21.00 -12.02 -20.63
N GLY A 202 19.94 -12.83 -20.59
CA GLY A 202 19.93 -14.20 -21.13
C GLY A 202 20.85 -15.17 -20.37
N ARG A 203 21.05 -14.95 -19.07
CA ARG A 203 21.87 -15.78 -18.19
C ARG A 203 21.00 -16.73 -17.38
N GLU A 204 21.54 -17.89 -17.05
CA GLU A 204 20.89 -18.81 -16.11
C GLU A 204 20.99 -18.26 -14.69
N ASN A 205 19.89 -18.36 -13.93
CA ASN A 205 19.86 -18.02 -12.51
C ASN A 205 19.28 -19.20 -11.72
N PRO A 206 19.99 -19.70 -10.68
CA PRO A 206 19.59 -20.89 -9.92
C PRO A 206 18.32 -20.70 -9.07
N TRP A 207 17.84 -19.47 -8.90
CA TRP A 207 16.64 -19.16 -8.11
C TRP A 207 15.41 -18.89 -8.99
N SER A 208 15.58 -18.80 -10.31
CA SER A 208 14.51 -18.38 -11.24
C SER A 208 13.26 -19.28 -11.16
N GLU A 209 13.44 -20.59 -11.03
CA GLU A 209 12.33 -21.56 -10.95
C GLU A 209 11.43 -21.33 -9.72
N VAL A 210 12.03 -21.10 -8.55
CA VAL A 210 11.27 -20.91 -7.30
C VAL A 210 10.46 -19.61 -7.34
N PHE A 211 11.02 -18.55 -7.93
CA PHE A 211 10.40 -17.24 -7.98
C PHE A 211 9.52 -17.02 -9.22
N ASP A 212 9.46 -17.97 -10.17
CA ASP A 212 8.81 -17.81 -11.47
C ASP A 212 7.44 -17.14 -11.35
N ALA A 213 7.28 -15.99 -12.03
CA ALA A 213 6.06 -15.20 -12.04
C ALA A 213 4.89 -15.89 -12.76
N THR A 214 5.17 -16.88 -13.59
CA THR A 214 4.17 -17.69 -14.30
C THR A 214 3.74 -18.93 -13.53
N ARG A 215 4.42 -19.26 -12.42
CA ARG A 215 4.13 -20.47 -11.66
C ARG A 215 2.67 -20.50 -11.20
N VAL A 216 2.10 -21.68 -11.28
CA VAL A 216 0.79 -21.95 -10.70
C VAL A 216 0.99 -22.30 -9.24
N ALA A 217 0.19 -21.68 -8.38
CA ALA A 217 0.24 -21.92 -6.96
C ALA A 217 0.00 -23.43 -6.70
N ALA A 218 0.86 -24.06 -5.88
CA ALA A 218 0.78 -25.49 -5.60
C ALA A 218 -0.61 -25.87 -5.05
N SER A 219 -1.03 -27.14 -5.18
CA SER A 219 -2.36 -27.59 -4.69
C SER A 219 -2.62 -27.24 -3.22
N SER A 220 -1.56 -27.17 -2.40
CA SER A 220 -1.60 -26.73 -0.99
C SER A 220 -2.05 -25.27 -0.81
N SER A 221 -1.85 -24.41 -1.80
CA SER A 221 -2.21 -22.99 -1.77
C SER A 221 -3.56 -22.68 -2.44
N ALA A 222 -4.20 -23.68 -3.09
CA ALA A 222 -5.49 -23.52 -3.76
C ALA A 222 -6.58 -23.02 -2.79
N LYS A 223 -6.55 -23.47 -1.53
CA LYS A 223 -7.49 -23.01 -0.50
C LYS A 223 -7.35 -21.52 -0.21
N GLU A 224 -6.12 -21.02 -0.04
CA GLU A 224 -5.88 -19.61 0.22
C GLU A 224 -6.21 -18.77 -1.01
N PHE A 225 -5.87 -19.22 -2.22
CA PHE A 225 -6.28 -18.56 -3.46
C PHE A 225 -7.81 -18.38 -3.55
N VAL A 226 -8.59 -19.44 -3.33
CA VAL A 226 -10.06 -19.37 -3.35
C VAL A 226 -10.58 -18.46 -2.25
N LYS A 227 -10.06 -18.60 -1.03
CA LYS A 227 -10.47 -17.81 0.14
C LYS A 227 -10.26 -16.31 -0.09
N GLU A 228 -9.12 -15.92 -0.64
CA GLU A 228 -8.81 -14.50 -0.90
C GLU A 228 -9.72 -13.92 -1.99
N ASN A 229 -9.94 -14.63 -3.10
CA ASN A 229 -10.84 -14.17 -4.16
C ASN A 229 -12.31 -14.12 -3.71
N VAL A 230 -12.77 -15.09 -2.92
CA VAL A 230 -14.10 -15.06 -2.29
C VAL A 230 -14.23 -13.87 -1.33
N ASN A 231 -13.18 -13.56 -0.56
CA ASN A 231 -13.17 -12.41 0.31
C ASN A 231 -13.35 -11.10 -0.49
N VAL A 232 -12.60 -10.93 -1.58
CA VAL A 232 -12.74 -9.77 -2.48
C VAL A 232 -14.15 -9.67 -3.06
N GLY A 233 -14.69 -10.74 -3.64
CA GLY A 233 -16.05 -10.75 -4.20
C GLY A 233 -17.12 -10.42 -3.15
N LYS A 234 -16.98 -10.97 -1.93
CA LYS A 234 -17.86 -10.66 -0.80
C LYS A 234 -17.76 -9.18 -0.41
N ARG A 235 -16.55 -8.61 -0.31
CA ARG A 235 -16.35 -7.19 0.00
C ARG A 235 -16.95 -6.30 -1.07
N PHE A 236 -16.69 -6.61 -2.35
CA PHE A 236 -17.27 -5.88 -3.48
C PHE A 236 -18.80 -5.79 -3.33
N VAL A 237 -19.50 -6.91 -3.23
CA VAL A 237 -20.98 -6.89 -3.14
C VAL A 237 -21.45 -6.25 -1.83
N LYS A 238 -20.89 -6.65 -0.69
CA LYS A 238 -21.33 -6.17 0.63
C LYS A 238 -21.18 -4.67 0.75
N ASP A 239 -20.02 -4.12 0.36
CA ASP A 239 -19.70 -2.72 0.59
C ASP A 239 -20.47 -1.82 -0.38
N HIS A 240 -20.71 -2.27 -1.62
CA HIS A 240 -21.59 -1.56 -2.55
C HIS A 240 -23.02 -1.46 -2.03
N VAL A 241 -23.55 -2.53 -1.42
CA VAL A 241 -24.89 -2.50 -0.80
C VAL A 241 -24.92 -1.67 0.47
N ALA A 242 -23.88 -1.77 1.31
CA ALA A 242 -23.79 -1.03 2.57
C ALA A 242 -23.69 0.48 2.33
N ARG A 243 -22.97 0.90 1.28
CA ARG A 243 -22.86 2.29 0.84
C ARG A 243 -24.22 2.97 0.63
N LEU A 244 -25.21 2.26 0.07
CA LEU A 244 -26.56 2.80 -0.17
C LEU A 244 -27.32 3.17 1.11
N LYS A 245 -26.77 2.82 2.28
CA LYS A 245 -27.31 3.16 3.60
C LYS A 245 -26.37 4.10 4.37
N ALA A 246 -25.49 4.79 3.65
CA ALA A 246 -24.58 5.74 4.25
C ALA A 246 -25.38 6.83 5.00
N PRO A 247 -24.93 7.24 6.20
CA PRO A 247 -25.57 8.31 6.94
C PRO A 247 -25.39 9.66 6.24
N PRO A 248 -26.20 10.68 6.55
CA PRO A 248 -26.00 12.02 6.01
C PRO A 248 -24.64 12.62 6.38
N ALA A 249 -24.08 13.48 5.54
CA ALA A 249 -22.75 14.06 5.71
C ALA A 249 -22.58 14.96 6.96
N ASP A 250 -23.66 15.43 7.57
CA ASP A 250 -23.65 16.20 8.82
C ASP A 250 -23.32 15.35 10.06
N THR A 251 -23.38 14.01 9.94
CA THR A 251 -23.00 13.07 10.99
C THR A 251 -21.49 13.02 11.23
N LEU A 252 -20.67 13.44 10.26
CA LEU A 252 -19.23 13.55 10.44
C LEU A 252 -18.89 14.77 11.28
N THR A 253 -18.11 14.58 12.35
CA THR A 253 -17.54 15.67 13.14
C THR A 253 -16.12 16.03 12.67
N PRO A 254 -15.58 17.21 13.01
CA PRO A 254 -14.23 17.61 12.61
C PRO A 254 -13.18 16.55 12.97
N GLY A 255 -12.34 16.18 12.01
CA GLY A 255 -11.35 15.12 12.10
C GLY A 255 -11.86 13.71 11.75
N GLN A 256 -13.14 13.54 11.42
CA GLN A 256 -13.71 12.25 11.02
C GLN A 256 -13.87 12.13 9.52
N GLY A 257 -13.69 10.90 9.01
CA GLY A 257 -14.05 10.52 7.66
C GLY A 257 -14.93 9.28 7.64
N GLY A 258 -15.69 9.12 6.57
CA GLY A 258 -16.58 8.00 6.36
C GLY A 258 -17.26 8.01 5.01
N LEU A 259 -17.99 6.94 4.72
CA LEU A 259 -18.95 6.92 3.62
C LEU A 259 -20.21 7.65 4.08
N VAL A 260 -20.66 8.64 3.32
CA VAL A 260 -21.83 9.46 3.64
C VAL A 260 -22.72 9.66 2.42
N ASP A 261 -24.00 9.93 2.68
CA ASP A 261 -24.92 10.52 1.71
C ASP A 261 -24.70 12.04 1.69
N LEU A 262 -24.39 12.57 0.51
CA LEU A 262 -24.27 14.00 0.25
C LEU A 262 -25.25 14.35 -0.87
N GLU A 263 -26.40 14.91 -0.49
CA GLU A 263 -27.46 15.33 -1.43
C GLU A 263 -27.98 14.19 -2.34
N GLY A 264 -27.99 12.96 -1.83
CA GLY A 264 -28.40 11.77 -2.57
C GLY A 264 -27.27 11.05 -3.32
N ASP A 265 -26.04 11.56 -3.29
CA ASP A 265 -24.85 10.89 -3.80
C ASP A 265 -24.07 10.21 -2.67
N GLU A 266 -23.74 8.92 -2.82
CA GLU A 266 -22.94 8.21 -1.81
C GLU A 266 -21.44 8.35 -2.05
N VAL A 267 -20.81 9.16 -1.19
CA VAL A 267 -19.43 9.64 -1.34
C VAL A 267 -18.55 9.18 -0.19
N ALA A 268 -17.24 9.23 -0.40
CA ALA A 268 -16.26 9.17 0.67
C ALA A 268 -15.94 10.60 1.09
N ALA A 269 -16.22 10.97 2.34
CA ALA A 269 -16.03 12.33 2.82
C ALA A 269 -15.19 12.39 4.10
N PHE A 270 -14.37 13.42 4.19
CA PHE A 270 -13.57 13.77 5.36
C PHE A 270 -13.95 15.19 5.81
N ARG A 271 -14.25 15.36 7.09
CA ARG A 271 -14.46 16.68 7.68
C ARG A 271 -13.16 17.14 8.31
N HIS A 272 -12.56 18.19 7.76
CA HIS A 272 -11.33 18.78 8.27
C HIS A 272 -11.54 19.38 9.67
N PRO A 273 -10.45 19.62 10.43
CA PRO A 273 -10.54 20.22 11.77
C PRO A 273 -11.22 21.60 11.81
N ASP A 274 -11.15 22.36 10.72
CA ASP A 274 -11.83 23.66 10.58
C ASP A 274 -13.33 23.54 10.24
N GLY A 275 -13.84 22.31 10.12
CA GLY A 275 -15.22 22.00 9.80
C GLY A 275 -15.51 21.89 8.29
N THR A 276 -14.57 22.20 7.41
CA THR A 276 -14.76 22.06 5.96
C THR A 276 -14.95 20.59 5.58
N LEU A 277 -15.91 20.32 4.69
CA LEU A 277 -16.18 18.97 4.21
C LEU A 277 -15.52 18.77 2.85
N GLN A 278 -14.69 17.75 2.73
CA GLN A 278 -14.07 17.33 1.49
C GLN A 278 -14.65 15.99 1.08
N ALA A 279 -15.23 15.91 -0.11
CA ALA A 279 -15.86 14.71 -0.63
C ALA A 279 -15.22 14.26 -1.95
N VAL A 280 -15.07 12.96 -2.11
CA VAL A 280 -14.56 12.29 -3.30
C VAL A 280 -15.40 11.06 -3.61
N SER A 281 -15.25 10.51 -4.81
CA SER A 281 -15.84 9.23 -5.18
C SER A 281 -15.46 8.15 -4.17
N ALA A 282 -16.46 7.41 -3.67
CA ALA A 282 -16.22 6.25 -2.83
C ALA A 282 -15.67 5.03 -3.61
N ILE A 283 -15.56 5.12 -4.94
CA ILE A 283 -15.23 4.01 -5.83
C ILE A 283 -13.75 4.07 -6.23
N CYS A 284 -13.00 3.04 -5.83
CA CYS A 284 -11.60 2.88 -6.18
C CYS A 284 -11.43 2.77 -7.71
N THR A 285 -10.56 3.61 -8.26
CA THR A 285 -10.24 3.71 -9.69
C THR A 285 -9.51 2.50 -10.28
N HIS A 286 -9.08 1.54 -9.45
CA HIS A 286 -8.45 0.30 -9.94
C HIS A 286 -9.49 -0.67 -10.54
N LEU A 287 -10.36 -1.24 -9.69
CA LEU A 287 -11.34 -2.27 -10.08
C LEU A 287 -12.73 -2.02 -9.46
N GLY A 288 -13.00 -0.78 -9.04
CA GLY A 288 -14.34 -0.36 -8.62
C GLY A 288 -14.76 -0.74 -7.20
N CYS A 289 -13.87 -1.23 -6.35
CA CYS A 289 -14.22 -1.51 -4.96
C CYS A 289 -14.50 -0.23 -4.16
N VAL A 290 -15.42 -0.30 -3.19
CA VAL A 290 -15.70 0.81 -2.29
C VAL A 290 -14.53 1.00 -1.31
N VAL A 291 -13.97 2.21 -1.23
CA VAL A 291 -12.87 2.54 -0.32
C VAL A 291 -13.35 2.59 1.14
N GLN A 292 -12.41 2.47 2.08
CA GLN A 292 -12.68 2.47 3.52
C GLN A 292 -11.87 3.57 4.20
N TRP A 293 -12.45 4.27 5.16
CA TRP A 293 -11.72 5.29 5.91
C TRP A 293 -10.67 4.66 6.82
N ASN A 294 -9.45 5.18 6.77
CA ASN A 294 -8.36 4.85 7.67
C ASN A 294 -8.06 6.07 8.55
N PRO A 295 -8.61 6.15 9.78
CA PRO A 295 -8.38 7.29 10.67
C PRO A 295 -6.91 7.45 11.07
N ALA A 296 -6.18 6.34 11.23
CA ALA A 296 -4.79 6.34 11.67
C ALA A 296 -3.82 7.04 10.71
N GLU A 297 -4.15 7.08 9.42
CA GLU A 297 -3.34 7.73 8.37
C GLU A 297 -4.07 8.89 7.69
N THR A 298 -5.36 9.12 8.02
CA THR A 298 -6.23 10.08 7.32
C THR A 298 -6.29 9.79 5.81
N THR A 299 -6.51 8.52 5.46
CA THR A 299 -6.53 8.03 4.07
C THR A 299 -7.76 7.21 3.73
N TRP A 300 -8.00 7.03 2.43
CA TRP A 300 -8.96 6.07 1.89
C TRP A 300 -8.23 4.81 1.42
N ASP A 301 -8.58 3.66 1.99
CA ASP A 301 -7.93 2.38 1.71
C ASP A 301 -8.89 1.44 0.96
N CYS A 302 -8.46 0.93 -0.19
CA CYS A 302 -9.23 -0.04 -0.97
C CYS A 302 -9.06 -1.45 -0.37
N PRO A 303 -10.15 -2.08 0.12
CA PRO A 303 -10.07 -3.36 0.83
C PRO A 303 -9.79 -4.56 -0.07
N CYS A 304 -9.90 -4.39 -1.39
CA CYS A 304 -9.74 -5.47 -2.36
C CYS A 304 -8.26 -5.70 -2.71
N HIS A 305 -7.60 -4.65 -3.23
CA HIS A 305 -6.27 -4.77 -3.83
C HIS A 305 -5.26 -3.76 -3.25
N GLY A 306 -5.63 -3.01 -2.21
CA GLY A 306 -4.68 -2.26 -1.40
C GLY A 306 -4.31 -0.87 -1.90
N SER A 307 -4.97 -0.36 -2.95
CA SER A 307 -4.81 1.04 -3.35
C SER A 307 -5.16 1.97 -2.20
N ARG A 308 -4.37 3.03 -2.03
CA ARG A 308 -4.58 4.02 -0.97
C ARG A 308 -4.55 5.41 -1.56
N PHE A 309 -5.47 6.24 -1.09
CA PHE A 309 -5.66 7.62 -1.52
C PHE A 309 -5.60 8.54 -0.31
N ALA A 310 -5.07 9.75 -0.49
CA ALA A 310 -5.16 10.80 0.51
C ALA A 310 -6.64 11.18 0.72
N CYS A 311 -6.94 11.90 1.80
CA CYS A 311 -8.31 12.33 2.10
C CYS A 311 -8.95 13.16 0.97
N ASP A 312 -8.15 13.79 0.10
CA ASP A 312 -8.57 14.58 -1.07
C ASP A 312 -8.72 13.76 -2.36
N GLY A 313 -8.50 12.45 -2.28
CA GLY A 313 -8.63 11.52 -3.40
C GLY A 313 -7.35 11.29 -4.17
N GLN A 314 -6.26 12.03 -3.91
CA GLN A 314 -4.99 11.81 -4.58
C GLN A 314 -4.49 10.38 -4.33
N VAL A 315 -4.14 9.63 -5.37
CA VAL A 315 -3.58 8.29 -5.18
C VAL A 315 -2.17 8.35 -4.61
N LEU A 316 -1.99 7.71 -3.47
CA LEU A 316 -0.72 7.58 -2.74
C LEU A 316 -0.04 6.26 -3.06
N TYR A 317 -0.82 5.17 -3.14
CA TYR A 317 -0.32 3.84 -3.43
C TYR A 317 -1.21 3.12 -4.44
N GLY A 318 -0.58 2.47 -5.41
CA GLY A 318 -1.24 1.65 -6.42
C GLY A 318 -1.88 0.37 -5.85
N PRO A 319 -2.49 -0.47 -6.69
CA PRO A 319 -2.39 -0.48 -8.16
C PRO A 319 -3.17 0.61 -8.91
N ALA A 320 -4.09 1.33 -8.27
CA ALA A 320 -4.74 2.48 -8.88
C ALA A 320 -3.70 3.50 -9.42
N THR A 321 -3.94 4.00 -10.63
CA THR A 321 -3.09 5.01 -11.28
C THR A 321 -3.76 6.38 -11.39
N ALA A 322 -5.07 6.44 -11.14
CA ALA A 322 -5.87 7.66 -11.18
C ALA A 322 -6.43 8.01 -9.79
N ASP A 323 -6.58 9.30 -9.52
CA ASP A 323 -7.14 9.84 -8.29
C ASP A 323 -8.65 9.53 -8.19
N LEU A 324 -9.19 9.52 -6.98
CA LEU A 324 -10.64 9.53 -6.77
C LEU A 324 -11.19 10.88 -7.24
N ALA A 325 -12.26 10.86 -8.04
CA ALA A 325 -12.86 12.09 -8.54
C ALA A 325 -13.41 12.94 -7.38
N PRO A 326 -13.09 14.24 -7.31
CA PRO A 326 -13.71 15.16 -6.35
C PRO A 326 -15.23 15.21 -6.55
N VAL A 327 -15.97 15.33 -5.45
CA VAL A 327 -17.41 15.58 -5.47
C VAL A 327 -17.65 16.92 -4.79
N SER A 328 -18.19 17.87 -5.54
CA SER A 328 -18.56 19.17 -4.99
C SER A 328 -19.85 19.01 -4.18
N ALA A 329 -19.84 19.44 -2.92
CA ALA A 329 -21.07 19.85 -2.27
C ALA A 329 -21.61 21.07 -3.04
N SER A 330 -22.90 21.13 -3.34
CA SER A 330 -23.48 22.41 -3.73
C SER A 330 -23.22 23.41 -2.58
N GLU A 331 -22.89 24.66 -2.90
CA GLU A 331 -22.44 25.66 -1.91
C GLU A 331 -23.39 25.71 -0.68
N PRO A 332 -22.87 25.95 0.54
CA PRO A 332 -23.75 26.11 1.69
C PRO A 332 -24.72 27.26 1.43
N LEU A 333 -26.02 26.99 1.60
CA LEU A 333 -27.05 28.04 1.56
C LEU A 333 -26.65 29.15 2.53
N PRO A 334 -26.70 30.43 2.10
CA PRO A 334 -26.37 31.54 2.98
C PRO A 334 -27.28 31.52 4.21
N PRO A 335 -26.79 31.96 5.38
CA PRO A 335 -27.60 31.98 6.59
C PRO A 335 -28.87 32.78 6.32
N THR A 336 -30.03 32.15 6.57
CA THR A 336 -31.32 32.82 6.43
C THR A 336 -31.34 34.01 7.38
N LYS A 337 -31.32 35.23 6.81
CA LYS A 337 -31.63 36.45 7.53
C LYS A 337 -33.05 36.33 8.09
N GLY A 338 -33.19 36.37 9.41
CA GLY A 338 -34.48 36.65 10.02
C GLY A 338 -34.73 35.98 11.37
N ASP A 339 -33.87 36.24 12.35
CA ASP A 339 -34.29 36.25 13.75
C ASP A 339 -33.77 37.55 14.39
N THR A 340 -34.41 38.63 13.97
CA THR A 340 -34.47 39.89 14.72
C THR A 340 -35.89 40.42 14.56
N GLY A 341 -36.71 40.14 15.57
CA GLY A 341 -38.10 40.56 15.69
C GLY A 341 -38.74 39.94 16.91
#